data_AF-A0AAE5LSV9-F1
#
_entry.id   AF-A0AAE5LSV9-F1
#
_cell.length_a   1.000
_cell.length_b   1.000
_cell.length_c   1.000
_cell.angle_alpha   90.00
_cell.angle_beta   90.00
_cell.angle_gamma   90.00
#
_symmetry.space_group_name_H-M   'P 1'
#
loop_
_entity.id
_entity.type
_entity.pdbx_description
1 polymer ?
#
loop_
_entity_poly.entity_id
_entity_poly.type
_entity_poly.pdbx_seq_one_letter_code
_entity_poly.pdbx_strand_id
1 'polypeptide(L)' 'MKVDYIEAGNPGSNPKDMEFFKRLKDVELKNAKVVAFGSTRRPKLT' A
#
# COMPACT_ATOMS: atom_id res chain seq x y z
N MET A 1 6.67 -21.12 -5.98
CA MET A 1 7.15 -19.75 -5.78
C MET A 1 6.36 -19.13 -4.64
N LYS A 2 7.03 -18.55 -3.64
CA LYS A 2 6.39 -17.88 -2.49
C LYS A 2 6.59 -16.37 -2.65
N VAL A 3 5.57 -15.58 -2.30
CA VAL A 3 5.59 -14.11 -2.36
C VAL A 3 5.47 -13.60 -0.93
N ASP A 4 6.52 -12.96 -0.43
CA ASP A 4 6.52 -12.42 0.93
C ASP A 4 5.92 -11.00 0.99
N TYR A 5 6.02 -10.23 -0.10
CA TYR A 5 5.52 -8.85 -0.20
C TYR A 5 4.79 -8.61 -1.51
N ILE A 6 3.66 -7.90 -1.43
CA ILE A 6 2.84 -7.48 -2.56
C ILE A 6 2.75 -5.96 -2.52
N GLU A 7 3.28 -5.28 -3.53
CA GLU A 7 3.10 -3.83 -3.67
C GLU A 7 1.73 -3.54 -4.30
N ALA A 8 0.91 -2.72 -3.63
CA ALA A 8 -0.46 -2.47 -4.06
C ALA A 8 -0.83 -0.98 -3.99
N GLY A 9 -0.47 -0.20 -5.01
CA GLY A 9 -0.95 1.18 -5.19
C GLY A 9 -0.31 2.22 -4.26
N ASN A 10 -0.74 3.47 -4.40
CA ASN A 10 -0.20 4.63 -3.70
C ASN A 10 -1.32 5.39 -2.95
N PRO A 11 -1.60 5.04 -1.67
CA PRO A 11 -2.67 5.65 -0.88
C PRO A 11 -2.40 7.13 -0.55
N GLY A 12 -1.16 7.60 -0.72
CA GLY A 12 -0.81 9.01 -0.57
C GLY A 12 -1.19 9.86 -1.79
N SER A 13 -1.39 9.25 -2.96
CA SER A 13 -1.70 9.96 -4.21
C SER A 13 -3.11 9.71 -4.74
N ASN A 14 -3.70 8.55 -4.48
CA ASN A 14 -5.00 8.16 -5.03
C ASN A 14 -6.01 7.78 -3.92
N PRO A 15 -7.16 8.48 -3.81
CA PRO A 15 -8.22 8.14 -2.86
C PRO A 15 -8.74 6.71 -2.98
N LYS A 16 -8.77 6.14 -4.19
CA LYS A 16 -9.21 4.75 -4.42
C LYS A 16 -8.27 3.74 -3.75
N ASP A 17 -6.97 3.99 -3.82
CA ASP A 17 -5.96 3.12 -3.19
C ASP A 17 -6.08 3.23 -1.67
N MET A 18 -6.33 4.42 -1.14
CA MET A 18 -6.60 4.60 0.28
C MET A 18 -7.81 3.77 0.76
N GLU A 19 -8.88 3.73 -0.02
CA GLU A 19 -10.04 2.89 0.30
C GLU A 19 -9.71 1.39 0.21
N PHE A 20 -8.94 0.99 -0.81
CA PHE A 20 -8.43 -0.38 -0.91
C PHE A 20 -7.64 -0.78 0.35
N PHE A 21 -6.68 0.03 0.78
CA PHE A 21 -5.89 -0.24 1.99
C PHE A 21 -6.74 -0.24 3.27
N LYS A 22 -7.82 0.55 3.34
CA LYS A 22 -8.75 0.50 4.47
C LYS A 22 -9.46 -0.85 4.54
N ARG A 23 -10.01 -1.33 3.43
CA ARG A 23 -10.70 -2.63 3.35
C ARG A 23 -9.75 -3.80 3.56
N LEU A 24 -8.50 -3.66 3.12
CA LEU A 24 -7.49 -4.69 3.25
C LEU A 24 -7.11 -4.97 4.72
N LYS A 25 -7.34 -4.02 5.64
CA LYS A 25 -7.11 -4.26 7.08
C LYS A 25 -7.94 -5.41 7.65
N ASP A 26 -9.09 -5.67 7.04
CA ASP A 26 -10.01 -6.74 7.45
C ASP A 26 -9.71 -8.07 6.74
N VAL A 27 -8.66 -8.12 5.91
CA VAL A 27 -8.26 -9.28 5.12
C VAL A 27 -6.92 -9.81 5.63
N GLU A 28 -6.93 -11.01 6.18
CA GLU A 28 -5.70 -11.68 6.60
C GLU A 28 -5.09 -12.48 5.43
N LEU A 29 -3.83 -12.19 5.12
CA LEU A 29 -3.08 -12.91 4.10
C LEU A 29 -2.23 -14.02 4.74
N LYS A 30 -2.28 -15.21 4.15
CA LYS A 30 -1.61 -16.40 4.70
C LYS A 30 -0.08 -16.35 4.63
N ASN A 31 0.48 -15.79 3.55
CA ASN A 31 1.90 -15.92 3.22
C ASN A 31 2.59 -14.62 2.80
N ALA A 32 1.83 -13.53 2.66
CA ALA A 32 2.31 -12.29 2.05
C ALA A 32 1.86 -11.09 2.87
N LYS A 33 2.63 -10.00 2.79
CA LYS A 33 2.27 -8.69 3.34
C LYS A 33 2.02 -7.71 2.21
N VAL A 34 0.97 -6.91 2.30
CA VAL A 34 0.74 -5.84 1.33
C VAL A 34 1.44 -4.56 1.77
N VAL A 35 2.12 -3.92 0.84
CA VAL A 35 2.86 -2.68 1.05
C VAL A 35 2.41 -1.62 0.04
N ALA A 36 2.46 -0.35 0.43
CA ALA A 36 2.17 0.79 -0.44
C ALA A 36 3.41 1.24 -1.21
N PHE A 37 3.20 1.78 -2.41
CA PHE A 37 4.26 2.43 -3.18
C PHE A 37 4.76 3.70 -2.48
N GLY A 38 6.08 3.87 -2.41
CA GLY A 38 6.71 5.02 -1.78
C GLY A 38 6.71 6.28 -2.65
N SER A 39 6.71 7.47 -2.03
CA SER A 39 6.98 8.74 -2.73
C SER A 39 8.43 9.17 -2.49
N THR A 40 9.13 9.56 -3.56
CA THR A 40 10.47 10.15 -3.48
C THR A 40 10.45 11.65 -3.15
N ARG A 41 9.34 12.35 -3.43
CA ARG A 41 9.18 13.79 -3.18
C ARG A 41 8.45 14.07 -1.86
N ARG A 42 9.00 14.98 -1.05
CA ARG A 42 8.39 15.49 0.20
C ARG A 42 7.90 16.93 0.00
N PRO A 43 6.64 17.15 -0.41
CA PRO A 43 6.17 18.48 -0.84
C PRO A 43 6.11 19.56 0.25
N LYS A 44 6.28 19.20 1.54
CA LYS A 44 6.23 20.14 2.68
C LYS A 44 7.62 20.48 3.25
N LEU A 45 8.69 20.04 2.59
CA LEU A 45 10.07 20.26 3.01
C LEU A 45 10.76 21.17 1.99
N THR A 46 10.41 22.46 2.02
CA THR A 46 11.00 23.54 1.21
C THR A 46 10.89 24.83 1.99
#